data_AF-A0A2M7NNA7-F1
#
_entry.id   AF-A0A2M7NNA7-F1
#
_cell.length_a   1.000
_cell.length_b   1.000
_cell.length_c   1.000
_cell.angle_alpha   90.00
_cell.angle_beta   90.00
_cell.angle_gamma   90.00
#
_symmetry.space_group_name_H-M   'P 1'
#
loop_
_entity.id
_entity.type
_entity.pdbx_description
1 polymer ?
#
loop_
_entity_poly.entity_id
_entity_poly.type
_entity_poly.pdbx_seq_one_letter_code
_entity_poly.pdbx_strand_id
1 'polypeptide(L)'
;MQHLFVYGTLIPGQKNDFVLNKLSGTWQKASVKGFFDKKGWLKTQGFPAVILDEHGNTIDGYLFSSEELSKNWKMIDNFESSMYQRVMTNVFLENNHHVIAYIYELNSSLSHDIQPQKR
;
A
#
# COMPACT_ATOMS: atom_id res chain seq x y z
N MET A 1 -17.11 6.84 -3.74
CA MET A 1 -16.13 6.41 -2.72
C MET A 1 -14.95 5.72 -3.38
N GLN A 2 -13.72 5.93 -2.89
CA GLN A 2 -12.53 5.19 -3.33
C GLN A 2 -11.87 4.48 -2.16
N HIS A 3 -10.98 3.54 -2.48
CA HIS A 3 -10.34 2.65 -1.52
C HIS A 3 -8.82 2.66 -1.67
N LEU A 4 -8.10 2.72 -0.56
CA LEU A 4 -6.64 2.66 -0.49
C LEU A 4 -6.23 1.59 0.52
N PHE A 5 -5.50 0.58 0.07
CA PHE A 5 -4.84 -0.38 0.93
C PHE A 5 -3.50 0.15 1.43
N VAL A 6 -3.29 0.00 2.73
CA VAL A 6 -2.16 0.56 3.46
C VAL A 6 -1.53 -0.53 4.33
N TYR A 7 -0.22 -0.75 4.16
CA TYR A 7 0.53 -1.82 4.83
C TYR A 7 1.74 -1.32 5.65
N GLY A 8 1.95 0.00 5.70
CA GLY A 8 3.18 0.59 6.22
C GLY A 8 2.94 1.88 7.01
N THR A 9 3.73 2.91 6.70
CA THR A 9 3.82 4.12 7.54
C THR A 9 2.59 5.02 7.52
N LEU A 10 1.64 4.80 6.61
CA LEU A 10 0.40 5.58 6.52
C LEU A 10 -0.74 4.99 7.40
N ILE A 11 -0.53 3.83 8.04
CA ILE A 11 -1.51 3.23 8.97
C ILE A 11 -1.72 4.18 10.17
N PRO A 12 -2.94 4.30 10.74
CA PRO A 12 -3.18 5.12 11.93
C PRO A 12 -2.19 4.82 13.08
N GLY A 13 -1.60 5.86 13.66
CA GLY A 13 -0.61 5.74 14.73
C GLY A 13 0.83 5.45 14.27
N GLN A 14 1.09 5.39 12.96
CA GLN A 14 2.44 5.32 12.40
C GLN A 14 2.98 6.71 12.04
N LYS A 15 4.28 6.77 11.73
CA LYS A 15 5.03 8.03 11.48
C LYS A 15 4.37 8.97 10.45
N ASN A 16 3.70 8.42 9.44
CA ASN A 16 3.12 9.18 8.31
C ASN A 16 1.59 9.13 8.30
N ASP A 17 0.94 8.77 9.40
CA ASP A 17 -0.52 8.67 9.49
C ASP A 17 -1.23 9.99 9.17
N PHE A 18 -0.60 11.12 9.47
CA PHE A 18 -1.08 12.49 9.22
C PHE A 18 -1.45 12.78 7.76
N VAL A 19 -0.96 11.97 6.81
CA VAL A 19 -1.29 12.09 5.38
C VAL A 19 -2.75 11.69 5.15
N LEU A 20 -3.21 10.59 5.76
CA LEU A 20 -4.56 10.06 5.59
C LEU A 20 -5.50 10.47 6.73
N ASN A 21 -4.98 10.78 7.92
CA ASN A 21 -5.77 11.14 9.09
C ASN A 21 -6.50 12.50 8.92
N LYS A 22 -6.10 13.31 7.94
CA LYS A 22 -6.81 14.54 7.54
C LYS A 22 -8.07 14.25 6.71
N LEU A 23 -8.18 13.04 6.18
CA LEU A 23 -9.27 12.64 5.31
C LEU A 23 -10.36 11.93 6.12
N SER A 24 -11.62 12.29 5.87
CA SER A 24 -12.75 11.60 6.48
C SER A 24 -12.96 10.24 5.81
N GLY A 25 -12.92 9.16 6.58
CA GLY A 25 -13.07 7.81 6.03
C GLY A 25 -13.17 6.72 7.09
N THR A 26 -13.25 5.48 6.62
CA THR A 26 -13.32 4.28 7.47
C THR A 26 -12.12 3.39 7.23
N TRP A 27 -11.69 2.70 8.29
CA TRP A 27 -10.60 1.74 8.26
C TRP A 27 -11.15 0.35 8.53
N GLN A 28 -10.75 -0.62 7.73
CA GLN A 28 -11.08 -2.03 7.92
C GLN A 28 -9.83 -2.88 7.72
N LYS A 29 -9.68 -3.96 8.48
CA LYS A 29 -8.57 -4.89 8.30
C LYS A 29 -8.69 -5.59 6.95
N ALA A 30 -7.54 -5.76 6.30
CA ALA A 30 -7.50 -6.31 4.96
C ALA A 30 -6.12 -6.92 4.67
N SER A 31 -6.01 -7.62 3.56
CA SER A 31 -4.73 -8.17 3.08
C SER A 31 -4.62 -8.16 1.56
N VAL A 32 -3.39 -8.23 1.06
CA VAL A 32 -3.08 -8.40 -0.37
C VAL A 32 -2.09 -9.54 -0.56
N LYS A 33 -1.86 -9.95 -1.81
CA LYS A 33 -0.83 -10.94 -2.17
C LYS A 33 0.38 -10.25 -2.80
N GLY A 34 1.57 -10.60 -2.32
CA GLY A 34 2.82 -10.10 -2.89
C GLY A 34 4.05 -10.39 -2.05
N PHE A 35 5.13 -9.70 -2.38
CA PHE A 35 6.37 -9.72 -1.62
C PHE A 35 6.46 -8.46 -0.77
N PHE A 36 6.59 -8.64 0.55
CA PHE A 36 6.71 -7.55 1.50
C PHE A 36 8.10 -7.57 2.14
N ASP A 37 8.81 -6.44 2.02
CA ASP A 37 10.02 -6.21 2.79
C ASP A 37 9.75 -5.20 3.90
N LYS A 38 9.75 -5.67 5.14
CA LYS A 38 9.51 -4.85 6.34
C LYS A 38 10.65 -3.85 6.62
N LYS A 39 11.88 -4.17 6.23
CA LYS A 39 13.03 -3.27 6.37
C LYS A 39 13.20 -2.38 5.15
N GLY A 40 12.37 -2.57 4.12
CA GLY A 40 12.57 -1.96 2.83
C GLY A 40 13.76 -2.58 2.10
N TRP A 41 13.68 -2.60 0.77
CA TRP A 41 14.88 -2.85 -0.03
C TRP A 41 15.86 -1.68 0.14
N LEU A 42 17.18 -1.91 0.00
CA LEU A 42 18.23 -0.89 0.13
C LEU A 42 17.93 0.44 -0.59
N LYS A 43 17.12 0.39 -1.67
CA LYS A 43 16.67 1.52 -2.47
C LYS A 43 15.56 2.38 -1.84
N THR A 44 14.90 1.92 -0.79
CA THR A 44 13.75 2.58 -0.11
C THR A 44 14.14 3.32 1.16
N GLN A 45 15.43 3.51 1.42
CA GLN A 45 15.95 4.19 2.63
C GLN A 45 15.44 3.60 3.97
N GLY A 46 15.01 2.34 3.97
CA GLY A 46 14.50 1.66 5.17
C GLY A 46 12.97 1.66 5.33
N PHE A 47 12.22 2.15 4.34
CA PHE A 47 10.76 2.14 4.39
C PHE A 47 10.15 0.83 3.86
N PRO A 48 9.07 0.32 4.49
CA PRO A 48 8.45 -0.92 4.03
C PRO A 48 7.93 -0.80 2.61
N ALA A 49 8.12 -1.85 1.80
CA ALA A 49 7.68 -1.85 0.42
C ALA A 49 7.01 -3.18 0.05
N VAL A 50 6.01 -3.08 -0.82
CA VAL A 50 5.31 -4.22 -1.42
C VAL A 50 5.60 -4.27 -2.91
N ILE A 51 5.77 -5.47 -3.44
CA ILE A 51 5.65 -5.79 -4.87
C ILE A 51 4.47 -6.74 -4.99
N LEU A 52 3.43 -6.37 -5.75
CA LEU A 52 2.26 -7.23 -5.92
C LEU A 52 2.63 -8.48 -6.75
N ASP A 53 2.21 -9.64 -6.25
CA ASP A 53 2.36 -10.93 -6.95
C ASP A 53 1.33 -11.91 -6.37
N GLU A 54 0.53 -12.54 -7.23
CA GLU A 54 -0.50 -13.50 -6.81
C GLU A 54 0.09 -14.78 -6.19
N HIS A 55 1.32 -15.12 -6.55
CA HIS A 55 2.09 -16.23 -5.96
C HIS A 55 2.88 -15.81 -4.71
N GLY A 56 2.76 -14.55 -4.29
CA GLY A 56 3.39 -14.02 -3.11
C GLY A 56 2.73 -14.43 -1.80
N ASN A 57 3.29 -13.92 -0.70
CA ASN A 57 2.75 -14.10 0.64
C ASN A 57 1.52 -13.22 0.87
N THR A 58 0.71 -13.58 1.86
CA THR A 58 -0.33 -12.68 2.37
C THR A 58 0.33 -11.55 3.14
N ILE A 59 -0.02 -10.32 2.79
CA ILE A 59 0.49 -9.11 3.42
C ILE A 59 -0.68 -8.42 4.11
N ASP A 60 -0.61 -8.38 5.43
CA ASP A 60 -1.64 -7.75 6.25
C ASP A 60 -1.52 -6.22 6.22
N GLY A 61 -2.66 -5.56 6.26
CA GLY A 61 -2.75 -4.11 6.30
C GLY A 61 -4.17 -3.66 6.63
N TYR A 62 -4.47 -2.45 6.19
CA TYR A 62 -5.79 -1.86 6.35
C TYR A 62 -6.26 -1.26 5.04
N LEU A 63 -7.56 -1.39 4.79
CA LEU A 63 -8.23 -0.72 3.71
C LEU A 63 -8.88 0.56 4.25
N PHE A 64 -8.42 1.69 3.75
CA PHE A 64 -9.00 3.01 4.00
C PHE A 64 -10.01 3.34 2.90
N SER A 65 -11.25 3.60 3.28
CA SER A 65 -12.34 3.95 2.36
C SER A 65 -12.78 5.40 2.61
N SER A 66 -12.72 6.24 1.58
CA SER A 66 -13.08 7.66 1.69
C SER A 66 -13.53 8.25 0.36
N GLU A 67 -14.46 9.20 0.40
CA GLU A 67 -14.83 10.02 -0.76
C GLU A 67 -13.74 11.06 -1.10
N GLU A 68 -12.94 11.46 -0.12
CA GLU A 68 -11.94 12.52 -0.26
C GLU A 68 -10.66 12.05 -0.94
N LEU A 69 -10.39 10.73 -0.96
CA LEU A 69 -9.26 10.15 -1.70
C LEU A 69 -9.24 10.60 -3.17
N SER A 70 -10.42 10.67 -3.80
CA SER A 70 -10.59 11.11 -5.19
C SER A 70 -9.98 12.48 -5.49
N LYS A 71 -10.03 13.39 -4.50
CA LYS A 71 -9.55 14.77 -4.61
C LYS A 71 -8.11 14.92 -4.12
N ASN A 72 -7.62 13.96 -3.33
CA ASN A 72 -6.33 14.04 -2.63
C ASN A 72 -5.25 13.13 -3.20
N TRP A 73 -5.54 12.35 -4.25
CA TRP A 73 -4.54 11.47 -4.87
C TRP A 73 -3.23 12.16 -5.21
N LYS A 74 -3.28 13.35 -5.81
CA LYS A 74 -2.07 14.09 -6.18
C LYS A 74 -1.21 14.44 -4.96
N MET A 75 -1.83 14.72 -3.82
CA MET A 75 -1.12 15.03 -2.58
C MET A 75 -0.45 13.78 -2.00
N ILE A 76 -1.12 12.63 -2.05
CA ILE A 76 -0.58 11.35 -1.58
C ILE A 76 0.52 10.84 -2.54
N ASP A 77 0.29 10.92 -3.85
CA ASP A 77 1.26 10.56 -4.90
C ASP A 77 2.55 11.40 -4.74
N ASN A 78 2.43 12.71 -4.46
CA ASN A 78 3.59 13.57 -4.21
C ASN A 78 4.35 13.21 -2.92
N PHE A 79 3.64 12.73 -1.89
CA PHE A 79 4.25 12.34 -0.62
C PHE A 79 5.09 11.06 -0.77
N GLU A 80 4.53 10.04 -1.43
CA GLU A 80 5.21 8.78 -1.70
C GLU A 80 6.36 8.91 -2.71
N SER A 81 6.34 10.00 -3.51
CA SER A 81 7.41 10.36 -4.44
C SER A 81 7.62 9.33 -5.54
N SER A 82 8.76 9.38 -6.24
CA SER A 82 9.12 8.44 -7.31
C SER A 82 9.45 7.03 -6.82
N MET A 83 9.54 6.82 -5.50
CA MET A 83 9.88 5.53 -4.92
C MET A 83 8.74 4.52 -4.99
N TYR A 84 7.50 5.00 -4.94
CA TYR A 84 6.32 4.16 -5.02
C TYR A 84 5.43 4.56 -6.19
N GLN A 85 4.63 3.61 -6.66
CA GLN A 85 3.63 3.85 -7.69
C GLN A 85 2.27 3.38 -7.20
N ARG A 86 1.24 4.17 -7.51
CA ARG A 86 -0.13 3.82 -7.20
C ARG A 86 -0.68 2.89 -8.27
N VAL A 87 -1.05 1.69 -7.87
CA VAL A 87 -1.65 0.67 -8.73
C VAL A 87 -2.95 0.15 -8.12
N MET A 88 -3.79 -0.48 -8.93
CA MET A 88 -5.02 -1.13 -8.45
C MET A 88 -4.78 -2.62 -8.24
N THR A 89 -5.31 -3.18 -7.16
CA THR A 89 -5.20 -4.60 -6.84
C THR A 89 -6.44 -5.14 -6.13
N ASN A 90 -6.54 -6.47 -6.07
CA ASN A 90 -7.51 -7.16 -5.23
C ASN A 90 -7.06 -7.13 -3.78
N VAL A 91 -7.91 -6.55 -2.94
CA VAL A 91 -7.73 -6.50 -1.48
C VAL A 91 -8.73 -7.44 -0.84
N PHE A 92 -8.23 -8.41 -0.07
CA PHE A 92 -9.02 -9.42 0.62
C PHE A 92 -9.40 -8.93 2.02
N LEU A 93 -10.70 -8.93 2.31
CA LEU A 93 -11.27 -8.57 3.60
C LEU A 93 -11.41 -9.80 4.50
N GLU A 94 -11.56 -9.59 5.81
CA GLU A 94 -11.72 -10.69 6.80
C GLU A 94 -12.97 -11.56 6.54
N ASN A 95 -13.95 -11.06 5.79
CA ASN A 95 -15.19 -11.77 5.46
C ASN A 95 -15.09 -12.63 4.18
N ASN A 96 -13.88 -12.96 3.72
CA ASN A 96 -13.60 -13.67 2.46
C ASN A 96 -14.06 -12.96 1.18
N HIS A 97 -14.54 -11.72 1.25
CA HIS A 97 -14.76 -10.90 0.05
C HIS A 97 -13.48 -10.19 -0.36
N HIS A 98 -13.42 -9.80 -1.63
CA HIS A 98 -12.39 -8.91 -2.14
C HIS A 98 -13.00 -7.65 -2.71
N VAL A 99 -12.23 -6.57 -2.69
CA VAL A 99 -12.58 -5.30 -3.33
C VAL A 99 -11.39 -4.80 -4.12
N ILE A 100 -11.65 -4.04 -5.18
CA ILE A 100 -10.60 -3.32 -5.89
C ILE A 100 -10.22 -2.08 -5.11
N ALA A 101 -8.94 -1.93 -4.79
CA ALA A 101 -8.42 -0.76 -4.14
C ALA A 101 -7.09 -0.33 -4.75
N TYR A 102 -6.72 0.91 -4.51
CA TYR A 102 -5.38 1.39 -4.78
C TYR A 102 -4.41 0.89 -3.72
N ILE A 103 -3.16 0.70 -4.09
CA ILE A 103 -2.02 0.44 -3.20
C ILE A 103 -0.81 1.18 -3.76
N TYR A 104 0.05 1.66 -2.88
CA TYR A 104 1.38 2.13 -3.27
C TYR A 104 2.35 0.96 -3.21
N GLU A 105 2.74 0.43 -4.35
CA GLU A 105 3.80 -0.59 -4.44
C GLU A 105 5.14 0.06 -4.80
N LEU A 106 6.24 -0.66 -4.63
CA LEU A 106 7.55 -0.18 -5.06
C LEU A 106 7.52 0.12 -6.56
N ASN A 107 8.04 1.28 -6.95
CA ASN A 107 8.09 1.67 -8.35
C ASN A 107 8.84 0.60 -9.18
N SER A 108 8.27 0.25 -10.34
CA SER A 108 8.83 -0.77 -11.23
C SER A 108 10.28 -0.50 -11.63
N SER A 109 10.67 0.77 -11.71
CA SER A 109 12.04 1.20 -12.03
C SER A 109 13.03 0.85 -10.91
N LEU A 110 12.55 0.75 -9.66
CA LEU A 110 13.36 0.36 -8.50
C LEU A 110 13.30 -1.14 -8.25
N SER A 111 12.21 -1.80 -8.63
CA SER A 111 12.02 -3.25 -8.47
C SER A 111 12.69 -4.10 -9.54
N HIS A 112 13.14 -3.52 -10.67
CA HIS A 112 13.76 -4.27 -11.76
C HIS A 112 14.96 -5.15 -11.34
N ASP A 113 15.75 -4.69 -10.37
CA ASP A 113 16.92 -5.42 -9.85
C ASP A 113 16.58 -6.30 -8.63
N ILE A 114 15.33 -6.28 -8.18
CA ILE A 114 14.87 -7.02 -7.03
C ILE A 114 14.33 -8.33 -7.54
N GLN A 115 15.15 -9.38 -7.53
CA GLN A 115 14.63 -10.73 -7.61
C GLN A 115 13.89 -11.02 -6.30
N PRO A 116 12.56 -11.18 -6.29
CA PRO A 116 11.87 -11.65 -5.10
C PRO A 116 12.44 -13.03 -4.80
N GLN A 117 13.27 -13.12 -3.77
CA GLN A 117 13.77 -14.42 -3.32
C GLN A 117 12.57 -15.19 -2.82
N LYS A 118 12.12 -16.17 -3.63
CA LYS A 118 11.23 -17.24 -3.19
C LYS A 118 11.94 -17.94 -2.03
N ARG A 119 11.59 -17.56 -0.81
CA ARG A 119 11.95 -18.34 0.38
C ARG A 119 10.96 -19.47 0.53
#